data_AF-A0AAV1WUM4-F1
#
_entry.id   AF-A0AAV1WUM4-F1
#
_cell.length_a   1.000
_cell.length_b   1.000
_cell.length_c   1.000
_cell.angle_alpha   90.00
_cell.angle_beta   90.00
_cell.angle_gamma   90.00
#
_symmetry.space_group_name_H-M   'P 1'
#
loop_
_entity.id
_entity.type
_entity.pdbx_description
1 polymer ?
#
loop_
_entity_poly.entity_id
_entity_poly.type
_entity_poly.pdbx_seq_one_letter_code
_entity_poly.pdbx_strand_id
1 'polypeptide(L)' 'MISHRKLSNLWSIIWLATIWSIWLTTNDFIFKDVHPSLQKILDSAKVQSWLWINGKTDNDIITFLDWISNPISCLNIDM' A
#
# COMPACT_ATOMS: atom_id res chain seq x y z
N MET A 1 5.60 21.28 8.63
CA MET A 1 6.28 20.42 9.62
C MET A 1 5.39 19.23 9.93
N ILE A 2 5.46 18.18 9.10
CA ILE A 2 4.71 16.94 9.31
C ILE A 2 5.36 16.23 10.49
N SER A 3 4.58 15.91 11.51
CA SER A 3 5.07 15.17 12.68
C SER A 3 5.60 13.80 12.21
N HIS A 4 6.82 13.44 12.60
CA HIS A 4 7.42 12.10 12.37
C HIS A 4 6.45 10.94 12.66
N ARG A 5 5.48 11.16 13.57
CA ARG A 5 4.42 10.21 13.90
C ARG A 5 3.46 9.92 12.74
N LYS A 6 3.12 10.92 11.92
CA LYS A 6 2.27 10.73 10.72
C LYS A 6 3.02 9.92 9.66
N LEU A 7 4.32 10.16 9.50
CA LEU A 7 5.15 9.43 8.56
C LEU A 7 5.34 7.96 8.98
N SER A 8 5.63 7.72 10.26
CA SER A 8 5.71 6.36 10.82
C SER A 8 4.42 5.56 10.59
N ASN A 9 3.26 6.20 10.75
CA ASN A 9 1.98 5.55 10.54
C ASN A 9 1.74 5.15 9.07
N LEU A 10 2.23 5.92 8.10
CA LEU A 10 2.05 5.63 6.67
C LEU A 10 2.95 4.46 6.22
N TRP A 11 4.20 4.42 6.68
CA TRP A 11 5.08 3.27 6.47
C TRP A 11 4.50 1.99 7.06
N SER A 12 3.88 2.07 8.24
CA SER A 12 3.15 0.93 8.82
C SER A 12 1.98 0.47 7.95
N ILE A 13 1.28 1.38 7.27
CA ILE A 13 0.18 1.02 6.35
C ILE A 13 0.72 0.27 5.12
N ILE A 14 1.81 0.73 4.51
CA ILE A 14 2.45 0.04 3.38
C ILE A 14 2.89 -1.37 3.81
N TRP A 15 3.52 -1.47 4.99
CA TRP A 15 3.97 -2.75 5.54
C TRP A 15 2.81 -3.71 5.78
N LEU A 16 1.74 -3.24 6.44
CA LEU A 16 0.53 -4.03 6.68
C LEU A 16 -0.15 -4.46 5.38
N ALA A 17 -0.27 -3.57 4.39
CA ALA A 17 -0.85 -3.90 3.09
C ALA A 17 -0.03 -4.97 2.34
N THR A 18 1.29 -4.95 2.50
CA THR A 18 2.20 -5.95 1.92
C THR A 18 2.01 -7.31 2.59
N ILE A 19 2.04 -7.36 3.93
CA ILE A 19 1.80 -8.60 4.68
C ILE A 19 0.40 -9.16 4.36
N TRP A 20 -0.60 -8.29 4.30
CA TRP A 20 -1.98 -8.67 3.97
C TRP A 20 -2.08 -9.30 2.58
N SER A 21 -1.43 -8.70 1.58
CA SER A 21 -1.44 -9.22 0.20
C SER A 21 -0.73 -10.57 0.09
N ILE A 22 0.37 -10.76 0.83
CA ILE A 22 1.05 -12.06 0.93
C ILE A 22 0.13 -13.09 1.60
N TRP A 23 -0.49 -12.73 2.73
CA TRP A 23 -1.38 -13.63 3.45
C TRP A 23 -2.58 -14.06 2.60
N LEU A 24 -3.22 -13.12 1.88
CA LEU A 24 -4.32 -13.41 0.98
C LEU A 24 -3.89 -14.35 -0.17
N THR A 25 -2.71 -14.11 -0.74
CA THR A 25 -2.13 -14.96 -1.79
C THR A 25 -1.88 -16.37 -1.28
N THR A 26 -1.31 -16.51 -0.08
CA THR A 26 -1.07 -17.82 0.54
C THR A 26 -2.37 -18.56 0.80
N ASN A 27 -3.43 -17.86 1.20
CA ASN A 27 -4.76 -18.48 1.34
C ASN A 27 -5.33 -18.93 0.00
N ASP A 28 -5.25 -18.12 -1.04
CA ASP A 28 -5.71 -18.51 -2.37
C ASP A 28 -4.92 -19.70 -2.92
N PHE A 29 -3.62 -19.78 -2.62
CA PHE A 29 -2.79 -20.94 -2.94
C PHE A 29 -3.24 -22.20 -2.17
N ILE A 30 -3.39 -22.12 -0.85
CA ILE A 30 -3.75 -23.29 -0.01
C ILE A 30 -5.18 -23.78 -0.28
N PHE A 31 -6.14 -22.86 -0.40
CA PHE A 31 -7.56 -23.19 -0.43
C PHE A 31 -8.16 -23.26 -1.84
N LYS A 32 -7.54 -22.62 -2.83
CA LYS A 32 -8.09 -22.53 -4.20
C LYS A 32 -7.13 -23.03 -5.28
N ASP A 33 -5.95 -23.52 -4.92
CA ASP A 33 -4.91 -23.98 -5.85
C ASP A 33 -4.54 -22.91 -6.90
N VAL A 34 -4.64 -21.64 -6.50
CA VAL A 34 -4.28 -20.51 -7.36
C VAL A 34 -2.82 -20.15 -7.09
N HIS A 35 -2.03 -19.99 -8.14
CA HIS A 35 -0.63 -19.57 -8.06
C HIS A 35 -0.46 -18.15 -8.62
N PRO A 36 -0.58 -17.09 -7.81
CA PRO A 36 -0.37 -15.74 -8.29
C PRO A 36 1.11 -15.53 -8.61
N SER A 37 1.38 -14.83 -9.71
CA SER A 37 2.74 -14.36 -9.97
C SER A 37 3.13 -13.30 -8.95
N LEU A 38 4.44 -13.16 -8.70
CA LEU A 38 4.98 -12.10 -7.83
C LEU A 38 4.44 -10.71 -8.23
N GLN A 39 4.31 -10.46 -9.54
CA GLN A 39 3.77 -9.21 -10.05
C GLN A 39 2.33 -8.95 -9.56
N LYS A 40 1.45 -9.96 -9.58
CA LYS A 40 0.08 -9.82 -9.07
C LYS A 40 0.04 -9.53 -7.56
N ILE A 41 0.96 -10.11 -6.79
CA ILE A 41 1.06 -9.86 -5.35
C ILE A 41 1.49 -8.41 -5.10
N LEU A 42 2.50 -7.94 -5.84
CA LEU A 42 2.99 -6.55 -5.75
C LEU A 42 1.92 -5.54 -6.17
N ASP A 43 1.22 -5.80 -7.27
CA ASP A 43 0.15 -4.91 -7.74
C ASP A 43 -1.00 -4.86 -6.73
N SER A 44 -1.36 -6.00 -6.13
CA SER A 44 -2.35 -6.04 -5.04
C SER A 44 -1.91 -5.23 -3.83
N ALA A 45 -0.64 -5.34 -3.41
CA ALA A 45 -0.09 -4.57 -2.30
C ALA A 45 -0.08 -3.05 -2.57
N LYS A 46 0.25 -2.65 -3.80
CA LYS A 46 0.22 -1.24 -4.23
C LYS A 46 -1.20 -0.68 -4.21
N VAL A 47 -2.17 -1.42 -4.74
CA VAL A 47 -3.59 -1.01 -4.74
C VAL A 47 -4.15 -0.94 -3.33
N GLN A 48 -3.87 -1.94 -2.48
CA GLN A 48 -4.36 -1.97 -1.09
C GLN A 48 -3.75 -0.85 -0.25
N SER A 49 -2.44 -0.61 -0.35
CA SER A 49 -1.80 0.50 0.37
C SER A 49 -2.36 1.85 -0.07
N TRP A 50 -2.56 2.06 -1.37
CA TRP A 50 -3.19 3.26 -1.91
C TRP A 50 -4.60 3.49 -1.37
N LEU A 51 -5.47 2.46 -1.39
CA LEU A 51 -6.83 2.54 -0.86
C LEU A 51 -6.84 2.89 0.63
N TRP A 52 -5.97 2.25 1.43
CA TRP A 52 -5.92 2.47 2.88
C TRP A 52 -5.36 3.84 3.25
N ILE A 53 -4.43 4.37 2.45
CA ILE A 53 -3.89 5.72 2.64
C ILE A 53 -4.95 6.76 2.25
N ASN A 54 -5.58 6.63 1.09
CA ASN A 54 -6.64 7.55 0.66
C ASN A 54 -7.84 7.53 1.60
N GLY A 55 -8.22 6.37 2.13
CA GLY A 55 -9.30 6.27 3.12
C GLY A 55 -8.98 6.93 4.47
N LYS A 56 -7.72 7.25 4.75
CA LYS A 56 -7.29 7.99 5.96
C LYS A 56 -7.04 9.48 5.73
N THR A 57 -6.90 9.92 4.49
CA THR A 57 -6.57 11.31 4.16
C THR A 57 -7.86 12.06 3.82
N ASP A 58 -8.38 12.84 4.77
CA ASP A 58 -9.67 13.54 4.61
C ASP A 58 -9.67 14.66 3.55
N ASN A 59 -8.51 15.20 3.17
CA ASN A 59 -8.44 16.46 2.40
C ASN A 59 -7.71 16.40 1.05
N ASP A 60 -6.87 15.38 0.79
CA ASP A 60 -6.10 15.28 -0.45
C ASP A 60 -6.27 13.88 -1.06
N ILE A 61 -6.90 13.81 -2.23
CA ILE A 61 -7.03 12.56 -2.99
C ILE A 61 -5.69 12.34 -3.71
N ILE A 62 -4.93 11.33 -3.27
CA ILE A 62 -3.74 10.88 -3.98
C ILE A 62 -4.22 10.03 -5.15
N THR A 63 -3.89 10.38 -6.40
CA THR A 63 -4.27 9.51 -7.52
C THR A 63 -3.42 8.23 -7.50
N PHE A 64 -3.96 7.13 -8.03
CA PHE A 64 -3.20 5.88 -8.10
C PHE A 64 -1.94 6.03 -8.97
N LEU A 65 -1.99 6.86 -10.01
CA LEU A 65 -0.83 7.14 -10.86
C LEU A 65 0.28 7.85 -10.08
N ASP A 66 -0.05 8.89 -9.32
CA ASP A 66 0.93 9.60 -8.50
C ASP A 66 1.57 8.65 -7.48
N TRP A 67 0.74 7.81 -6.85
CA TRP A 67 1.18 6.83 -5.87
C TRP A 67 2.19 5.82 -6.43
N ILE A 68 1.94 5.26 -7.61
CA ILE A 68 2.87 4.30 -8.20
C ILE A 68 4.12 4.96 -8.79
N SER A 69 4.01 6.21 -9.25
CA SER A 69 5.11 6.96 -9.85
C SER A 69 6.09 7.46 -8.80
N ASN A 70 5.59 8.00 -7.68
CA ASN A 70 6.45 8.50 -6.61
C ASN A 70 5.75 8.44 -5.24
N PRO A 71 5.65 7.23 -4.63
CA PRO A 71 4.92 7.03 -3.38
C PRO A 71 5.52 7.86 -2.23
N ILE A 72 6.83 8.10 -2.24
CA ILE A 72 7.53 8.90 -1.23
C ILE A 72 7.09 10.36 -1.30
N SER A 73 6.97 10.91 -2.52
CA SER A 73 6.49 12.30 -2.70
C SER A 73 5.01 12.45 -2.32
N CYS A 74 4.16 11.47 -2.61
CA CYS A 74 2.75 11.48 -2.19
C CYS A 74 2.58 11.47 -0.67
N LEU A 75 3.61 11.02 0.06
CA LEU A 75 3.65 11.05 1.52
C LEU A 75 4.16 12.39 2.07
N ASN A 76 4.43 13.39 1.20
CA ASN A 76 5.06 14.66 1.52
C ASN A 76 6.32 14.49 2.40
N ILE A 77 7.12 13.48 2.06
CA ILE A 77 8.49 13.36 2.58
C ILE A 77 9.32 14.35 1.76
N ASP A 78 9.28 15.62 2.15
CA ASP A 78 10.33 16.56 1.76
C ASP A 78 11.61 16.02 2.39
N MET A 79 12.52 15.50 1.57
CA MET A 79 13.88 15.19 1.98
C MET A 79 14.71 16.47 2.02
#